data_AF-A0A3D3IQ71-F1
#
_entry.id   AF-A0A3D3IQ71-F1
#
_cell.length_a   1.000
_cell.length_b   1.000
_cell.length_c   1.000
_cell.angle_alpha   90.00
_cell.angle_beta   90.00
_cell.angle_gamma   90.00
#
_symmetry.space_group_name_H-M   'P 1'
#
loop_
_entity.id
_entity.type
_entity.pdbx_description
1 polymer ?
#
loop_
_entity_poly.entity_id
_entity_poly.type
_entity_poly.pdbx_seq_one_letter_code
_entity_poly.pdbx_strand_id
1 'polypeptide(L)' 'MKTSSDPRHQKRIDRMEALFAYEFQNIDGNGQIQPIIDHIDTIDKKIIEIAPEWPIDKIAK' A
#
# COMPACT_ATOMS: atom_id res chain seq x y z
N MET A 1 8.90 -19.64 5.85
CA MET A 1 9.17 -19.09 4.50
C MET A 1 7.84 -18.78 3.84
N LYS A 2 7.74 -17.68 3.08
CA LYS A 2 6.56 -17.37 2.26
C LYS A 2 6.44 -18.44 1.17
N THR A 3 5.57 -19.42 1.34
CA THR A 3 5.21 -20.33 0.25
C THR A 3 4.15 -19.65 -0.61
N SER A 4 4.16 -19.92 -1.92
CA SER A 4 3.19 -19.36 -2.87
C SER A 4 1.73 -19.63 -2.48
N SER A 5 1.49 -20.71 -1.74
CA SER A 5 0.18 -21.12 -1.25
C SER A 5 -0.18 -20.57 0.14
N ASP A 6 0.65 -19.72 0.78
CA ASP A 6 0.27 -19.10 2.06
C ASP A 6 -0.84 -18.06 1.82
N PRO A 7 -2.07 -18.27 2.35
CA PRO A 7 -3.18 -17.37 2.13
C PRO A 7 -2.91 -15.94 2.62
N ARG A 8 -2.02 -15.77 3.60
CA ARG A 8 -1.62 -14.45 4.10
C ARG A 8 -0.75 -13.72 3.10
N HIS A 9 0.08 -14.46 2.35
CA HIS A 9 0.91 -13.87 1.31
C HIS A 9 0.08 -13.42 0.12
N GLN A 10 -0.87 -14.25 -0.32
CA GLN A 10 -1.83 -13.93 -1.37
C GLN A 10 -2.62 -12.67 -1.03
N LYS A 11 -3.21 -12.61 0.18
CA LYS A 11 -3.89 -11.39 0.67
C LYS A 11 -3.03 -10.12 0.67
N ARG A 12 -1.71 -10.25 0.85
CA ARG A 12 -0.80 -9.09 0.76
C ARG A 12 -0.56 -8.65 -0.67
N ILE A 13 -0.47 -9.61 -1.61
CA ILE A 13 -0.36 -9.33 -3.03
C ILE A 13 -1.63 -8.60 -3.50
N ASP A 14 -2.80 -9.16 -3.21
CA ASP A 14 -4.10 -8.60 -3.60
C ASP A 14 -4.26 -7.15 -3.10
N ARG A 15 -3.83 -6.87 -1.86
CA ARG A 15 -3.86 -5.51 -1.29
C ARG A 15 -2.90 -4.56 -1.99
N MET A 16 -1.70 -5.02 -2.36
CA MET A 16 -0.77 -4.17 -3.11
C MET A 16 -1.29 -3.86 -4.50
N GLU A 17 -1.88 -4.83 -5.19
CA GLU A 17 -2.51 -4.63 -6.49
C GLU A 17 -3.68 -3.63 -6.38
N ALA A 18 -4.51 -3.77 -5.34
CA ALA A 18 -5.60 -2.84 -5.08
C ALA A 18 -5.11 -1.42 -4.76
N LEU A 19 -4.06 -1.26 -3.92
CA LEU A 19 -3.46 0.05 -3.63
C LEU A 19 -2.88 0.70 -4.90
N PHE A 20 -2.24 -0.07 -5.77
CA PHE A 20 -1.74 0.43 -7.04
C PHE A 20 -2.89 0.89 -7.96
N ALA A 21 -3.94 0.09 -8.10
CA ALA A 21 -5.11 0.48 -8.90
C ALA A 21 -5.81 1.74 -8.34
N TYR A 22 -5.85 1.88 -7.02
CA TYR A 22 -6.42 3.04 -6.34
C TYR A 22 -5.71 4.35 -6.71
N GLU A 23 -4.39 4.34 -6.94
CA GLU A 23 -3.63 5.53 -7.35
C GLU A 23 -4.16 6.14 -8.66
N PHE A 24 -4.63 5.31 -9.60
CA PHE A 24 -5.13 5.75 -10.90
C PHE A 24 -6.63 6.01 -10.93
N GLN A 25 -7.41 5.21 -10.19
CA GLN A 25 -8.88 5.23 -10.27
C GLN A 25 -9.55 5.86 -9.05
N ASN A 26 -8.85 6.00 -7.92
CA ASN A 26 -9.37 6.46 -6.61
C ASN A 26 -10.63 5.73 -6.15
N ILE A 27 -10.78 4.45 -6.52
CA ILE A 27 -11.92 3.60 -6.16
C ILE A 27 -11.40 2.40 -5.38
N ASP A 28 -11.87 2.22 -4.15
CA ASP A 28 -11.72 0.94 -3.43
C ASP A 28 -12.91 0.04 -3.80
N GLY A 29 -12.66 -0.92 -4.71
CA GLY A 29 -13.71 -1.83 -5.19
C GLY A 29 -14.15 -2.89 -4.18
N ASN A 30 -13.38 -3.15 -3.12
CA ASN A 30 -13.64 -4.28 -2.22
C ASN A 30 -13.48 -3.98 -0.72
N GLY A 31 -13.18 -2.73 -0.35
CA GLY A 31 -13.02 -2.27 1.04
C GLY A 31 -11.78 -2.83 1.74
N GLN A 32 -10.90 -3.53 1.02
CA GLN A 32 -9.74 -4.20 1.63
C GLN A 32 -8.60 -3.23 1.93
N ILE A 33 -8.59 -2.08 1.26
CA ILE A 33 -7.56 -1.05 1.40
C ILE A 33 -8.08 0.17 2.18
N GLN A 34 -9.39 0.26 2.43
CA GLN A 34 -10.01 1.35 3.19
C GLN A 34 -9.28 1.72 4.49
N PRO A 35 -8.87 0.79 5.38
CA PRO A 35 -8.18 1.16 6.61
C PRO A 35 -6.81 1.82 6.36
N ILE A 36 -6.18 1.53 5.22
CA ILE A 36 -4.90 2.12 4.80
C ILE A 36 -5.16 3.52 4.24
N ILE A 37 -6.16 3.67 3.37
CA ILE A 37 -6.56 4.95 2.79
C ILE A 37 -6.93 5.94 3.90
N ASP A 38 -7.75 5.52 4.87
CA ASP A 38 -8.21 6.35 5.99
C ASP A 38 -7.04 6.90 6.84
N HIS A 39 -5.87 6.25 6.78
CA HIS A 39 -4.69 6.61 7.57
C HIS A 39 -3.48 6.98 6.70
N ILE A 40 -3.66 7.19 5.39
CA ILE A 40 -2.56 7.33 4.44
C ILE A 40 -1.60 8.46 4.83
N ASP A 41 -2.13 9.62 5.21
CA ASP A 41 -1.35 10.77 5.70
C ASP A 41 -0.48 10.43 6.91
N THR A 42 -0.98 9.60 7.81
CA THR A 42 -0.24 9.20 9.03
C THR A 42 0.85 8.19 8.70
N ILE A 43 0.56 7.28 7.77
CA ILE A 43 1.52 6.27 7.30
C ILE A 43 2.66 6.97 6.55
N ASP A 44 2.35 7.86 5.62
CA ASP A 44 3.32 8.58 4.80
C ASP A 44 4.22 9.48 5.64
N LYS A 45 3.66 10.21 6.61
CA LYS A 45 4.47 11.00 7.56
C LYS A 45 5.50 10.15 8.30
N LYS A 46 5.11 8.96 8.78
CA LYS A 46 6.03 8.05 9.47
C LYS A 46 7.09 7.49 8.53
N ILE A 47 6.74 7.18 7.28
CA ILE A 47 7.71 6.72 6.28
C ILE A 47 8.74 7.82 5.99
N ILE A 48 8.30 9.07 5.80
CA ILE A 48 9.19 10.23 5.58
C ILE A 48 10.11 10.47 6.79
N GLU A 49 9.59 10.36 8.01
CA GLU A 49 10.38 10.52 9.24
C GLU A 49 11.52 9.49 9.32
N ILE A 50 11.26 8.25 8.91
CA ILE A 50 12.22 7.14 9.03
C ILE A 50 13.14 7.05 7.81
N ALA A 51 12.68 7.45 6.62
CA ALA A 51 13.41 7.38 5.36
C ALA A 51 13.46 8.75 4.62
N PRO A 52 14.06 9.79 5.23
CA PRO A 52 14.03 11.15 4.69
C PRO A 52 14.83 11.31 3.39
N GLU A 53 15.84 10.46 3.15
CA GLU A 53 16.65 10.48 1.92
C GLU A 53 15.88 10.00 0.69
N TRP A 54 14.77 9.29 0.88
CA TRP A 54 13.96 8.68 -0.18
C TRP A 54 12.52 9.22 -0.11
N PRO A 55 12.25 10.40 -0.70
CA PRO A 55 10.92 10.98 -0.68
C PRO A 55 9.92 10.05 -1.39
N ILE A 56 8.77 9.83 -0.76
CA ILE A 56 7.71 8.91 -1.23
C ILE A 56 7.31 9.22 -2.68
N ASP A 57 7.18 10.51 -3.01
CA ASP A 57 6.81 11.00 -4.34
C ASP A 57 7.83 10.68 -5.45
N LYS A 58 9.02 10.18 -5.08
CA LYS A 58 10.09 9.76 -6.01
C LYS A 58 10.31 8.26 -6.04
N ILE A 59 9.54 7.48 -5.28
CA ILE A 59 9.62 6.02 -5.32
C ILE A 59 8.85 5.53 -6.55
N ALA A 60 9.55 4.83 -7.44
CA ALA A 60 8.97 4.09 -8.58
C ALA A 60 8.00 4.90 -9.49
N LYS A 61 8.37 6.13 -9.83
CA LYS A 61 7.78 6.86 -10.96
C LYS A 61 8.57 6.65 -12.24
#